data_AF-A0A8S9ZVT3-F1
#
_entry.id   AF-A0A8S9ZVT3-F1
#
_cell.length_a   1.000
_cell.length_b   1.000
_cell.length_c   1.000
_cell.angle_alpha   90.00
_cell.angle_beta   90.00
_cell.angle_gamma   90.00
#
_symmetry.space_group_name_H-M   'P 1'
#
loop_
_entity.id
_entity.type
_entity.pdbx_description
1 polymer ?
#
loop_
_entity_poly.entity_id
_entity_poly.type
_entity_poly.pdbx_seq_one_letter_code
_entity_poly.pdbx_strand_id
1 'polypeptide(L)'
;MFCWPNTLTGLSGNGAPIGLNAQVSSFGAGFGIVDVDETDGIFEKIYDFVNFLYKSVEFFSFSNHQPQQLILPSVSSTSTMPNPAPKEDTWAFNPIGAPFPDNPVKVLGQQNMYVALWYKNGKPVHGYAWNDGGVVQASFPYGKAELTGKEDLGGMIQVLQYKGDHNTLGYWYEWIKYKERFEKTDVRQLVRCGDSMPILWEGRNGGTLLGYLNMKTEEAYFSQGGKAECVTGKPLSEMKIIMRNLKGGPLGCVCNVCFKAPPPPVPPPLIMLNEWADIRMGDAWPHYKTIKACDRTLNATAGDSGEQHVALWYVHGEPVMGRIWNNGGKVSAAFGWNGKAFVDNIGSIQVLVDLPDRVRGYDYHWRPWSDAAVFDKNARVYYPVHVDHVKGNISPCLLTLPDGKEALGKADIRNERASAVVAGKDERFEGPAVRKFLVLCRKPKPGQKFDE
;
A
#
# COMPACT_ATOMS: atom_id res chain seq x y z
N MET A 1 -4.36 -20.99 50.50
CA MET A 1 -4.39 -22.19 51.37
C MET A 1 -4.43 -23.40 50.45
N PHE A 2 -3.53 -24.34 50.67
CA PHE A 2 -3.21 -25.57 49.93
C PHE A 2 -2.37 -25.49 48.63
N CYS A 3 -1.22 -26.15 48.76
CA CYS A 3 -0.14 -26.40 47.83
C CYS A 3 -0.37 -27.71 47.05
N TRP A 4 0.21 -27.80 45.84
CA TRP A 4 1.09 -28.84 45.24
C TRP A 4 1.04 -30.30 45.79
N PRO A 5 1.43 -31.38 45.02
CA PRO A 5 2.62 -31.36 44.15
C PRO A 5 2.76 -32.39 42.98
N ASN A 6 3.90 -32.26 42.26
CA ASN A 6 4.82 -33.25 41.63
C ASN A 6 4.43 -34.05 40.37
N THR A 7 5.16 -34.00 39.24
CA THR A 7 6.53 -34.51 38.83
C THR A 7 6.75 -36.03 38.82
N LEU A 8 7.32 -36.51 37.68
CA LEU A 8 8.29 -37.62 37.42
C LEU A 8 7.90 -38.39 36.12
N THR A 9 8.61 -38.28 34.98
CA THR A 9 9.88 -38.92 34.51
C THR A 9 9.82 -40.42 34.17
N GLY A 10 10.41 -40.78 33.01
CA GLY A 10 10.99 -42.10 32.69
C GLY A 10 10.31 -42.82 31.51
N LEU A 11 10.85 -42.84 30.28
CA LEU A 11 11.98 -43.62 29.70
C LEU A 11 11.65 -45.06 29.26
N SER A 12 12.03 -45.32 27.99
CA SER A 12 12.50 -46.58 27.37
C SER A 12 11.49 -47.59 26.81
N GLY A 13 11.80 -48.14 25.63
CA GLY A 13 11.22 -49.39 25.12
C GLY A 13 11.23 -49.55 23.60
N ASN A 14 12.28 -50.22 23.08
CA ASN A 14 12.50 -50.62 21.68
C ASN A 14 11.45 -51.60 21.12
N GLY A 15 11.32 -51.65 19.77
CA GLY A 15 10.83 -52.85 19.06
C GLY A 15 10.11 -52.60 17.72
N ALA A 16 10.84 -52.65 16.62
CA ALA A 16 10.33 -52.83 15.24
C ALA A 16 10.13 -54.36 14.94
N PRO A 17 9.87 -54.81 13.70
CA PRO A 17 8.88 -54.44 12.67
C PRO A 17 8.12 -55.68 12.13
N ILE A 18 6.98 -55.53 11.42
CA ILE A 18 6.48 -56.54 10.47
C ILE A 18 5.79 -55.83 9.30
N GLY A 19 6.15 -56.19 8.07
CA GLY A 19 5.58 -55.69 6.83
C GLY A 19 4.84 -56.74 6.00
N LEU A 20 4.65 -56.39 4.72
CA LEU A 20 4.06 -57.15 3.59
C LEU A 20 2.53 -57.36 3.70
N ASN A 21 1.72 -57.33 2.63
CA ASN A 21 1.99 -57.45 1.21
C ASN A 21 0.82 -56.89 0.36
N ALA A 22 1.13 -56.63 -0.91
CA ALA A 22 0.23 -56.17 -1.97
C ALA A 22 -0.79 -57.24 -2.43
N GLN A 23 -1.88 -56.78 -3.05
CA GLN A 23 -2.59 -57.55 -4.07
C GLN A 23 -3.07 -56.66 -5.21
N VAL A 24 -2.63 -57.04 -6.41
CA VAL A 24 -3.08 -56.59 -7.73
C VAL A 24 -4.17 -57.57 -8.19
N SER A 25 -5.23 -57.05 -8.82
CA SER A 25 -6.04 -57.85 -9.74
C SER A 25 -6.56 -57.01 -10.90
N SER A 26 -6.36 -57.59 -12.09
CA SER A 26 -6.75 -57.13 -13.42
C SER A 26 -8.18 -57.59 -13.76
N PHE A 27 -8.90 -56.79 -14.55
CA PHE A 27 -9.82 -57.29 -15.59
C PHE A 27 -9.87 -56.25 -16.73
N GLY A 28 -9.82 -56.73 -17.96
CA GLY A 28 -9.69 -55.90 -19.17
C GLY A 28 -10.93 -55.89 -20.07
N ALA A 29 -10.63 -55.49 -21.31
CA ALA A 29 -11.41 -55.51 -22.55
C ALA A 29 -12.27 -54.26 -22.86
N GLY A 30 -11.99 -53.67 -24.04
CA GLY A 30 -12.87 -52.72 -24.73
C GLY A 30 -12.16 -51.68 -25.60
N PHE A 31 -11.48 -52.12 -26.66
CA PHE A 31 -10.96 -51.25 -27.72
C PHE A 31 -12.12 -50.69 -28.57
N GLY A 32 -12.13 -49.38 -28.77
CA GLY A 32 -12.91 -48.69 -29.79
C GLY A 32 -12.02 -47.65 -30.45
N ILE A 33 -11.45 -48.00 -31.61
CA ILE A 33 -10.76 -47.09 -32.51
C ILE A 33 -11.87 -46.35 -33.28
N VAL A 34 -11.87 -45.02 -33.22
CA VAL A 34 -12.65 -44.17 -34.12
C VAL A 34 -11.64 -43.57 -35.08
N ASP A 35 -11.66 -44.08 -36.32
CA ASP A 35 -11.09 -43.40 -37.48
C ASP A 35 -11.85 -42.09 -37.69
N VAL A 36 -11.11 -40.99 -37.81
CA VAL A 36 -11.60 -39.73 -38.38
C VAL A 36 -10.68 -39.42 -39.55
N ASP A 37 -11.03 -39.99 -40.70
CA ASP A 37 -10.64 -39.45 -42.00
C ASP A 37 -11.51 -38.22 -42.32
N GLU A 38 -10.99 -37.33 -43.18
CA GLU A 38 -11.56 -36.08 -43.70
C GLU A 38 -11.28 -34.80 -42.91
N THR A 39 -10.08 -34.25 -43.08
CA THR A 39 -9.82 -32.80 -42.95
C THR A 39 -9.17 -32.22 -44.21
N ASP A 40 -9.80 -32.46 -45.36
CA ASP A 40 -9.51 -31.69 -46.58
C ASP A 40 -10.57 -30.58 -46.73
N GLY A 41 -10.15 -29.31 -46.68
CA GLY A 41 -10.97 -28.18 -47.14
C GLY A 41 -11.25 -27.04 -46.15
N ILE A 42 -10.75 -27.08 -44.92
CA ILE A 42 -10.89 -25.94 -43.96
C ILE A 42 -9.76 -24.92 -44.13
N PHE A 43 -8.56 -25.34 -44.53
CA PHE A 43 -7.42 -24.42 -44.70
C PHE A 43 -7.50 -23.53 -45.95
N GLU A 44 -8.10 -24.00 -47.05
CA GLU A 44 -8.26 -23.16 -48.25
C GLU A 44 -9.33 -22.06 -48.08
N LYS A 45 -10.40 -22.33 -47.33
CA LYS A 45 -11.46 -21.33 -47.08
C LYS A 45 -11.02 -20.17 -46.18
N ILE A 46 -10.02 -20.39 -45.32
CA ILE A 46 -9.43 -19.34 -44.49
C ILE A 46 -8.49 -18.46 -45.31
N TYR A 47 -7.78 -19.04 -46.29
CA TYR A 47 -6.86 -18.29 -47.16
C TYR A 47 -7.61 -17.34 -48.12
N ASP A 48 -8.77 -17.77 -48.65
CA ASP A 48 -9.61 -16.94 -49.53
C ASP A 48 -10.30 -15.79 -48.79
N PHE A 49 -10.70 -16.01 -47.52
CA PHE A 49 -11.30 -14.94 -46.70
C PHE A 49 -10.29 -13.84 -46.33
N VAL A 50 -9.04 -14.21 -46.05
CA VAL A 50 -7.95 -13.26 -45.78
C VAL A 50 -7.57 -12.47 -47.04
N ASN A 51 -7.57 -13.10 -48.22
CA ASN A 51 -7.32 -12.41 -49.49
C ASN A 51 -8.46 -11.47 -49.93
N PHE A 52 -9.72 -11.77 -49.57
CA PHE A 52 -10.86 -10.88 -49.80
C PHE A 52 -10.76 -9.59 -48.97
N LEU A 53 -10.32 -9.71 -47.71
CA LEU A 53 -10.11 -8.56 -46.82
C LEU A 53 -8.91 -7.70 -47.24
N TYR A 54 -7.87 -8.31 -47.83
CA TYR A 54 -6.71 -7.55 -48.31
C TYR A 54 -7.01 -6.73 -49.58
N LYS A 55 -7.86 -7.24 -50.49
CA LYS A 55 -8.24 -6.55 -51.73
C LYS A 55 -9.27 -5.43 -51.57
N SER A 56 -9.94 -5.34 -50.43
CA SER A 56 -10.95 -4.31 -50.16
C SER A 56 -10.36 -3.02 -49.53
N VAL A 57 -9.07 -3.01 -49.19
CA VAL A 57 -8.36 -1.85 -48.62
C VAL A 57 -7.69 -0.98 -49.70
N GLU A 58 -7.51 -1.48 -50.93
CA GLU A 58 -6.83 -0.74 -52.01
C GLU A 58 -7.75 0.07 -52.94
N PHE A 59 -9.06 0.13 -52.69
CA PHE A 59 -10.02 0.73 -53.63
C PHE A 59 -10.48 2.17 -53.34
N PHE A 60 -9.81 2.89 -52.42
CA PHE A 60 -10.07 4.32 -52.23
C PHE A 60 -8.78 5.14 -52.27
N SER A 61 -8.32 5.45 -53.49
CA SER A 61 -7.56 6.67 -53.72
C SER A 61 -7.74 7.21 -55.14
N PHE A 62 -8.25 8.44 -55.19
CA PHE A 62 -7.92 9.56 -56.08
C PHE A 62 -9.14 10.27 -56.71
N SER A 63 -9.38 11.48 -56.21
CA SER A 63 -9.90 12.61 -57.00
C SER A 63 -9.37 13.90 -56.39
N ASN A 64 -8.37 14.48 -57.06
CA ASN A 64 -7.87 15.84 -56.85
C ASN A 64 -9.01 16.86 -56.95
N HIS A 65 -9.14 17.75 -55.96
CA HIS A 65 -9.52 19.16 -56.13
C HIS A 65 -9.01 19.94 -54.91
N GLN A 66 -8.10 20.90 -55.14
CA GLN A 66 -7.77 21.92 -54.15
C GLN A 66 -8.96 22.88 -53.98
N PRO A 67 -9.18 23.39 -52.76
CA PRO A 67 -9.00 24.84 -52.62
C PRO A 67 -8.28 25.26 -51.32
N GLN A 68 -7.37 26.21 -51.52
CA GLN A 68 -6.96 27.32 -50.66
C GLN A 68 -6.85 27.10 -49.14
N GLN A 69 -5.59 27.22 -48.69
CA GLN A 69 -5.12 27.29 -47.33
C GLN A 69 -5.80 28.41 -46.52
N LEU A 70 -6.45 28.03 -45.42
CA LEU A 70 -6.58 28.86 -44.22
C LEU A 70 -5.58 28.33 -43.20
N ILE A 71 -4.44 29.01 -43.11
CA ILE A 71 -3.41 28.77 -42.11
C ILE A 71 -4.01 29.14 -40.75
N LEU A 72 -4.46 28.14 -39.99
CA LEU A 72 -4.66 28.28 -38.56
C LEU A 72 -3.29 28.12 -37.89
N PRO A 73 -2.87 29.03 -37.01
CA PRO A 73 -1.60 28.92 -36.34
C PRO A 73 -1.58 27.62 -35.52
N SER A 74 -0.50 26.86 -35.71
CA SER A 74 -0.13 25.72 -34.87
C SER A 74 -0.36 26.08 -33.41
N VAL A 75 -1.25 25.34 -32.73
CA VAL A 75 -1.34 25.37 -31.28
C VAL A 75 0.05 24.99 -30.78
N SER A 76 0.79 25.99 -30.32
CA SER A 76 2.10 25.79 -29.73
C SER A 76 1.93 24.79 -28.60
N SER A 77 2.54 23.62 -28.76
CA SER A 77 2.78 22.71 -27.66
C SER A 77 3.61 23.48 -26.63
N THR A 78 2.94 24.06 -25.64
CA THR A 78 3.59 24.80 -24.57
C THR A 78 4.48 23.81 -23.82
N SER A 79 5.77 23.90 -24.13
CA SER A 79 6.89 23.22 -23.49
C SER A 79 6.70 23.15 -21.98
N THR A 80 6.20 22.02 -21.49
CA THR A 80 6.55 21.59 -20.14
C THR A 80 8.04 21.35 -20.18
N MET A 81 8.82 22.08 -19.37
CA MET A 81 10.25 21.81 -19.30
C MET A 81 10.45 20.30 -19.10
N PRO A 82 11.26 19.64 -19.94
CA PRO A 82 11.47 18.22 -19.83
C PRO A 82 12.07 17.92 -18.45
N ASN A 83 11.66 16.80 -17.86
CA ASN A 83 12.29 16.30 -16.64
C ASN A 83 13.81 16.16 -16.88
N PRO A 84 14.66 16.31 -15.85
CA PRO A 84 16.08 16.02 -16.01
C PRO A 84 16.30 14.56 -16.40
N ALA A 85 17.52 14.23 -16.84
CA ALA A 85 17.88 12.85 -17.13
C ALA A 85 17.56 11.94 -15.91
N PRO A 86 16.85 10.82 -16.12
CA PRO A 86 16.41 9.98 -15.01
C PRO A 86 17.60 9.34 -14.31
N LYS A 87 17.61 9.46 -12.98
CA LYS A 87 18.53 8.72 -12.11
C LYS A 87 18.07 7.26 -11.99
N GLU A 88 18.97 6.42 -11.47
CA GLU A 88 18.63 5.03 -11.15
C GLU A 88 17.78 4.91 -9.88
N ASP A 89 17.06 3.79 -9.79
CA ASP A 89 16.28 3.46 -8.61
C ASP A 89 17.20 3.30 -7.39
N THR A 90 16.80 3.91 -6.26
CA THR A 90 17.56 3.81 -5.02
C THR A 90 16.99 2.70 -4.14
N TRP A 91 17.81 1.67 -3.90
CA TRP A 91 17.50 0.54 -3.02
C TRP A 91 18.33 0.63 -1.74
N ALA A 92 17.74 1.10 -0.66
CA ALA A 92 18.48 1.33 0.56
C ALA A 92 18.54 0.09 1.44
N PHE A 93 19.76 -0.29 1.81
CA PHE A 93 20.01 -1.33 2.79
C PHE A 93 19.39 -0.96 4.13
N ASN A 94 18.62 -1.89 4.68
CA ASN A 94 18.00 -1.75 5.99
C ASN A 94 18.12 -3.05 6.78
N PRO A 95 18.63 -3.00 8.02
CA PRO A 95 18.57 -4.15 8.91
C PRO A 95 17.11 -4.51 9.23
N ILE A 96 16.81 -5.81 9.25
CA ILE A 96 15.54 -6.30 9.79
C ILE A 96 15.55 -6.04 11.30
N GLY A 97 14.46 -5.49 11.83
CA GLY A 97 14.36 -5.05 13.22
C GLY A 97 14.95 -3.66 13.50
N ALA A 98 15.31 -2.88 12.47
CA ALA A 98 15.61 -1.46 12.59
C ALA A 98 14.49 -0.61 11.96
N PRO A 99 14.36 0.68 12.31
CA PRO A 99 13.44 1.60 11.64
C PRO A 99 13.63 1.63 10.12
N PHE A 100 12.58 2.00 9.39
CA PHE A 100 12.59 2.18 7.94
C PHE A 100 13.57 3.30 7.54
N PRO A 101 14.15 3.20 6.34
CA PRO A 101 14.97 4.28 5.81
C PRO A 101 14.06 5.45 5.36
N ASP A 102 14.66 6.56 4.94
CA ASP A 102 13.91 7.74 4.48
C ASP A 102 13.06 7.44 3.24
N ASN A 103 11.85 8.01 3.18
CA ASN A 103 10.95 7.98 2.02
C ASN A 103 10.81 6.58 1.38
N PRO A 104 10.45 5.55 2.17
CA PRO A 104 10.24 4.21 1.64
C PRO A 104 9.01 4.22 0.72
N VAL A 105 9.08 3.49 -0.40
CA VAL A 105 7.97 3.45 -1.35
C VAL A 105 6.90 2.48 -0.87
N LYS A 106 5.74 3.03 -0.51
CA LYS A 106 4.52 2.27 -0.19
C LYS A 106 3.96 1.56 -1.41
N VAL A 107 3.37 0.40 -1.16
CA VAL A 107 2.53 -0.31 -2.12
C VAL A 107 1.21 0.45 -2.29
N LEU A 108 0.77 0.60 -3.54
CA LEU A 108 -0.45 1.36 -3.87
C LEU A 108 -1.64 0.91 -3.03
N GLY A 109 -2.31 1.87 -2.38
CA GLY A 109 -3.52 1.62 -1.60
C GLY A 109 -3.31 0.80 -0.32
N GLN A 110 -2.07 0.48 0.05
CA GLN A 110 -1.77 -0.26 1.27
C GLN A 110 -1.25 0.69 2.36
N GLN A 111 -1.78 0.56 3.58
CA GLN A 111 -1.39 1.43 4.69
C GLN A 111 0.01 1.10 5.25
N ASN A 112 0.37 -0.19 5.30
CA ASN A 112 1.57 -0.69 5.98
C ASN A 112 2.30 -1.76 5.18
N MET A 113 2.45 -1.54 3.87
CA MET A 113 3.20 -2.45 2.98
C MET A 113 4.12 -1.63 2.08
N TYR A 114 5.39 -2.01 2.01
CA TYR A 114 6.44 -1.31 1.31
C TYR A 114 7.19 -2.24 0.36
N VAL A 115 7.70 -1.70 -0.74
CA VAL A 115 8.43 -2.46 -1.76
C VAL A 115 9.81 -2.82 -1.26
N ALA A 116 10.12 -4.13 -1.22
CA ALA A 116 11.38 -4.63 -0.70
C ALA A 116 12.11 -5.53 -1.70
N LEU A 117 13.42 -5.63 -1.52
CA LEU A 117 14.34 -6.41 -2.35
C LEU A 117 15.31 -7.19 -1.45
N TRP A 118 15.54 -8.44 -1.81
CA TRP A 118 16.49 -9.32 -1.16
C TRP A 118 17.32 -10.06 -2.20
N TYR A 119 18.52 -10.50 -1.81
CA TYR A 119 19.40 -11.27 -2.69
C TYR A 119 19.71 -12.63 -2.06
N LYS A 120 19.50 -13.69 -2.83
CA LYS A 120 19.95 -15.04 -2.48
C LYS A 120 20.88 -15.57 -3.55
N ASN A 121 22.11 -15.90 -3.17
CA ASN A 121 23.14 -16.41 -4.09
C ASN A 121 23.32 -15.51 -5.34
N GLY A 122 23.33 -14.18 -5.12
CA GLY A 122 23.45 -13.19 -6.19
C GLY A 122 22.19 -12.95 -7.03
N LYS A 123 21.08 -13.65 -6.75
CA LYS A 123 19.82 -13.47 -7.47
C LYS A 123 18.87 -12.53 -6.73
N PRO A 124 18.37 -11.47 -7.37
CA PRO A 124 17.41 -10.55 -6.77
C PRO A 124 16.02 -11.19 -6.68
N VAL A 125 15.35 -10.98 -5.55
CA VAL A 125 13.98 -11.41 -5.27
C VAL A 125 13.26 -10.24 -4.62
N HIS A 126 12.24 -9.72 -5.28
CA HIS A 126 11.35 -8.74 -4.65
C HIS A 126 10.37 -9.42 -3.69
N GLY A 127 9.95 -8.65 -2.70
CA GLY A 127 8.97 -9.04 -1.70
C GLY A 127 8.41 -7.78 -1.06
N TYR A 128 7.97 -7.88 0.18
CA TYR A 128 7.42 -6.74 0.89
C TYR A 128 7.96 -6.61 2.31
N ALA A 129 7.99 -5.37 2.76
CA ALA A 129 8.27 -5.00 4.14
C ALA A 129 7.03 -4.36 4.79
N TRP A 130 6.95 -4.42 6.12
CA TRP A 130 5.93 -3.71 6.90
C TRP A 130 6.52 -3.22 8.22
N ASN A 131 5.83 -2.25 8.83
CA ASN A 131 6.13 -1.74 10.16
C ASN A 131 5.48 -2.62 11.22
N ASP A 132 6.28 -3.12 12.15
CA ASP A 132 5.79 -3.67 13.40
C ASP A 132 6.68 -3.21 14.55
N GLY A 133 6.09 -2.57 15.56
CA GLY A 133 6.83 -1.96 16.66
C GLY A 133 7.79 -0.85 16.23
N GLY A 134 7.56 -0.20 15.08
CA GLY A 134 8.40 0.86 14.55
C GLY A 134 9.59 0.39 13.73
N VAL A 135 9.73 -0.92 13.54
CA VAL A 135 10.87 -1.53 12.87
C VAL A 135 10.43 -2.35 11.67
N VAL A 136 11.36 -2.54 10.75
CA VAL A 136 11.16 -3.31 9.52
C VAL A 136 11.01 -4.79 9.85
N GLN A 137 9.87 -5.33 9.45
CA GLN A 137 9.65 -6.76 9.19
C GLN A 137 9.55 -6.96 7.67
N ALA A 138 9.78 -8.19 7.20
CA ALA A 138 9.73 -8.48 5.77
C ALA A 138 9.39 -9.94 5.47
N SER A 139 8.91 -10.16 4.25
CA SER A 139 8.53 -11.47 3.71
C SER A 139 8.95 -11.57 2.25
N PHE A 140 9.60 -12.69 1.91
CA PHE A 140 10.04 -13.01 0.56
C PHE A 140 9.68 -14.46 0.19
N PRO A 141 9.18 -14.71 -1.03
CA PRO A 141 9.00 -16.06 -1.52
C PRO A 141 10.33 -16.66 -1.99
N TYR A 142 10.65 -17.87 -1.51
CA TYR A 142 11.81 -18.63 -1.99
C TYR A 142 11.46 -20.11 -2.14
N GLY A 143 11.45 -20.59 -3.40
CA GLY A 143 10.91 -21.91 -3.71
C GLY A 143 9.42 -21.97 -3.36
N LYS A 144 9.04 -22.90 -2.48
CA LYS A 144 7.65 -23.04 -1.98
C LYS A 144 7.43 -22.45 -0.58
N ALA A 145 8.48 -21.86 0.00
CA ALA A 145 8.47 -21.34 1.36
C ALA A 145 8.35 -19.81 1.36
N GLU A 146 7.69 -19.30 2.39
CA GLU A 146 7.85 -17.91 2.81
C GLU A 146 9.09 -17.85 3.72
N LEU A 147 10.03 -16.96 3.38
CA LEU A 147 11.13 -16.61 4.27
C LEU A 147 10.79 -15.31 4.98
N THR A 148 10.74 -15.40 6.31
CA THR A 148 10.50 -14.27 7.20
C THR A 148 11.58 -14.28 8.27
N GLY A 149 11.91 -13.11 8.80
CA GLY A 149 12.84 -13.01 9.92
C GLY A 149 14.32 -12.91 9.52
N LYS A 150 15.10 -12.54 10.54
CA LYS A 150 16.48 -12.08 10.39
C LYS A 150 17.43 -13.21 9.95
N GLU A 151 17.23 -14.42 10.44
CA GLU A 151 18.13 -15.55 10.21
C GLU A 151 18.04 -16.06 8.77
N ASP A 152 16.82 -16.26 8.26
CA ASP A 152 16.59 -16.75 6.89
C ASP A 152 17.06 -15.76 5.81
N LEU A 153 16.88 -14.46 6.08
CA LEU A 153 17.16 -13.39 5.13
C LEU A 153 18.59 -12.84 5.24
N GLY A 154 19.41 -13.33 6.18
CA GLY A 154 20.78 -12.83 6.38
C GLY A 154 20.86 -11.45 7.05
N GLY A 155 19.77 -11.03 7.70
CA GLY A 155 19.69 -9.88 8.59
C GLY A 155 19.55 -8.50 7.97
N MET A 156 19.73 -8.37 6.66
CA MET A 156 19.48 -7.13 5.93
C MET A 156 18.70 -7.38 4.65
N ILE A 157 17.86 -6.41 4.31
CA ILE A 157 17.14 -6.34 3.03
C ILE A 157 17.37 -4.95 2.44
N GLN A 158 16.85 -4.70 1.25
CA GLN A 158 16.74 -3.36 0.70
C GLN A 158 15.28 -2.94 0.60
N VAL A 159 15.00 -1.66 0.85
CA VAL A 159 13.68 -1.04 0.67
C VAL A 159 13.80 0.00 -0.43
N LEU A 160 12.85 0.02 -1.36
CA LEU A 160 12.81 1.01 -2.43
C LEU A 160 12.62 2.40 -1.83
N GLN A 161 13.45 3.37 -2.22
CA GLN A 161 13.32 4.76 -1.81
C GLN A 161 12.89 5.67 -2.96
N TYR A 162 12.14 6.71 -2.61
CA TYR A 162 11.86 7.86 -3.47
C TYR A 162 12.12 9.16 -2.71
N LYS A 163 13.40 9.51 -2.57
CA LYS A 163 13.84 10.73 -1.87
C LYS A 163 14.08 11.87 -2.85
N GLY A 164 13.07 12.70 -3.02
CA GLY A 164 13.07 13.83 -3.96
C GLY A 164 11.75 13.91 -4.71
N ASP A 165 11.80 14.37 -5.94
CA ASP A 165 10.66 14.48 -6.84
C ASP A 165 11.11 14.28 -8.31
N HIS A 166 10.16 14.32 -9.24
CA HIS A 166 10.45 14.19 -10.67
C HIS A 166 11.37 15.32 -11.21
N ASN A 167 11.40 16.49 -10.57
CA ASN A 167 12.28 17.60 -10.97
C ASN A 167 13.74 17.38 -10.56
N THR A 168 13.99 16.52 -9.56
CA THR A 168 15.32 16.26 -9.00
C THR A 168 15.84 14.86 -9.33
N LEU A 169 14.94 13.92 -9.64
CA LEU A 169 15.24 12.54 -9.98
C LEU A 169 15.04 12.21 -11.46
N GLY A 170 14.26 13.03 -12.19
CA GLY A 170 13.95 12.80 -13.60
C GLY A 170 12.80 11.81 -13.85
N TYR A 171 12.24 11.24 -12.79
CA TYR A 171 11.13 10.29 -12.86
C TYR A 171 10.26 10.32 -11.60
N TRP A 172 9.07 9.70 -11.68
CA TRP A 172 8.24 9.34 -10.53
C TRP A 172 7.69 7.92 -10.70
N TYR A 173 7.34 7.25 -9.60
CA TYR A 173 6.82 5.88 -9.65
C TYR A 173 5.31 5.86 -9.93
N GLU A 174 4.93 5.13 -10.97
CA GLU A 174 3.55 4.93 -11.40
C GLU A 174 3.22 3.43 -11.32
N TRP A 175 2.10 3.10 -10.66
CA TRP A 175 1.57 1.74 -10.65
C TRP A 175 0.60 1.55 -11.82
N ILE A 176 0.88 0.61 -12.72
CA ILE A 176 0.05 0.30 -13.89
C ILE A 176 -0.29 -1.19 -13.94
N LYS A 177 -1.31 -1.58 -14.70
CA LYS A 177 -1.59 -3.01 -14.90
C LYS A 177 -0.47 -3.67 -15.70
N TYR A 178 -0.14 -4.91 -15.40
CA TYR A 178 0.94 -5.66 -16.06
C TYR A 178 0.73 -5.75 -17.58
N LYS A 179 -0.52 -5.87 -18.04
CA LYS A 179 -0.84 -5.89 -19.49
C LYS A 179 -0.46 -4.60 -20.22
N GLU A 180 -0.41 -3.47 -19.51
CA GLU A 180 -0.11 -2.13 -20.06
C GLU A 180 1.40 -1.87 -20.14
N ARG A 181 2.25 -2.83 -19.75
CA ARG A 181 3.72 -2.67 -19.67
C ARG A 181 4.41 -2.36 -21.01
N PHE A 182 3.75 -2.67 -22.13
CA PHE A 182 4.25 -2.39 -23.48
C PHE A 182 3.73 -1.05 -24.02
N GLU A 183 2.83 -0.37 -23.31
CA GLU A 183 2.33 0.94 -23.68
C GLU A 183 3.25 2.05 -23.16
N LYS A 184 3.42 3.10 -23.97
CA LYS A 184 4.18 4.31 -23.59
C LYS A 184 5.64 4.01 -23.17
N THR A 185 6.28 3.05 -23.83
CA THR A 185 7.68 2.65 -23.55
C THR A 185 8.71 3.73 -23.88
N ASP A 186 8.31 4.76 -24.61
CA ASP A 186 9.07 5.98 -24.87
C ASP A 186 9.17 6.90 -23.64
N VAL A 187 8.23 6.79 -22.69
CA VAL A 187 8.18 7.63 -21.48
C VAL A 187 8.08 6.84 -20.17
N ARG A 188 8.00 5.51 -20.24
CA ARG A 188 7.96 4.61 -19.08
C ARG A 188 9.09 3.60 -19.12
N GLN A 189 9.73 3.38 -17.98
CA GLN A 189 10.75 2.36 -17.79
C GLN A 189 10.36 1.43 -16.64
N LEU A 190 10.55 0.13 -16.82
CA LEU A 190 10.19 -0.86 -15.82
C LEU A 190 11.13 -0.79 -14.60
N VAL A 191 10.56 -0.79 -13.39
CA VAL A 191 11.36 -0.99 -12.16
C VAL A 191 11.67 -2.48 -12.02
N ARG A 192 12.95 -2.83 -12.06
CA ARG A 192 13.42 -4.22 -11.96
C ARG A 192 14.84 -4.30 -11.40
N CYS A 193 15.18 -5.45 -10.85
CA CYS A 193 16.53 -5.84 -10.49
C CYS A 193 16.80 -7.21 -11.10
N GLY A 194 17.79 -7.33 -11.99
CA GLY A 194 17.99 -8.56 -12.76
C GLY A 194 16.69 -8.97 -13.46
N ASP A 195 16.27 -10.23 -13.32
CA ASP A 195 15.02 -10.74 -13.90
C ASP A 195 13.82 -10.63 -12.95
N SER A 196 13.95 -9.95 -11.81
CA SER A 196 12.87 -9.77 -10.83
C SER A 196 12.25 -8.39 -10.95
N MET A 197 10.92 -8.31 -11.00
CA MET A 197 10.16 -7.06 -10.89
C MET A 197 9.10 -7.15 -9.77
N PRO A 198 8.82 -6.07 -9.03
CA PRO A 198 7.69 -6.05 -8.09
C PRO A 198 6.35 -6.21 -8.83
N ILE A 199 5.47 -7.05 -8.29
CA ILE A 199 4.11 -7.24 -8.83
C ILE A 199 3.10 -7.34 -7.68
N LEU A 200 1.99 -6.61 -7.81
CA LEU A 200 0.95 -6.45 -6.80
C LEU A 200 -0.33 -7.15 -7.23
N TRP A 201 -0.77 -8.09 -6.41
CA TRP A 201 -2.05 -8.79 -6.60
C TRP A 201 -3.14 -8.12 -5.76
N GLU A 202 -3.73 -7.07 -6.33
CA GLU A 202 -4.92 -6.43 -5.75
C GLU A 202 -6.15 -7.34 -5.90
N GLY A 203 -7.06 -7.30 -4.93
CA GLY A 203 -8.30 -8.08 -4.96
C GLY A 203 -8.11 -9.59 -4.75
N ARG A 204 -6.92 -10.04 -4.36
CA ARG A 204 -6.65 -11.43 -3.96
C ARG A 204 -7.54 -11.84 -2.78
N ASN A 205 -8.04 -13.07 -2.80
CA ASN A 205 -8.72 -13.66 -1.66
C ASN A 205 -7.74 -13.80 -0.47
N GLY A 206 -8.06 -13.20 0.68
CA GLY A 206 -7.12 -13.08 1.80
C GLY A 206 -6.34 -11.77 1.86
N GLY A 207 -6.65 -10.81 0.98
CA GLY A 207 -6.10 -9.46 0.99
C GLY A 207 -5.00 -9.23 -0.04
N THR A 208 -4.82 -7.96 -0.41
CA THR A 208 -3.80 -7.50 -1.35
C THR A 208 -2.40 -7.93 -0.89
N LEU A 209 -1.58 -8.41 -1.83
CA LEU A 209 -0.24 -8.91 -1.54
C LEU A 209 0.75 -8.50 -2.63
N LEU A 210 1.91 -8.01 -2.21
CA LEU A 210 3.04 -7.72 -3.09
C LEU A 210 3.97 -8.93 -3.14
N GLY A 211 4.45 -9.25 -4.34
CA GLY A 211 5.44 -10.29 -4.58
C GLY A 211 6.40 -9.87 -5.69
N TYR A 212 6.93 -10.85 -6.43
CA TYR A 212 7.75 -10.57 -7.60
C TYR A 212 7.35 -11.42 -8.79
N LEU A 213 7.52 -10.88 -9.99
CA LEU A 213 7.46 -11.63 -11.24
C LEU A 213 8.88 -11.93 -11.72
N ASN A 214 9.15 -13.20 -12.03
CA ASN A 214 10.32 -13.62 -12.78
C ASN A 214 10.07 -13.36 -14.26
N MET A 215 10.80 -12.41 -14.83
CA MET A 215 10.63 -11.98 -16.22
C MET A 215 11.03 -13.04 -17.25
N LYS A 216 11.83 -14.04 -16.88
CA LYS A 216 12.24 -15.11 -17.79
C LYS A 216 11.19 -16.20 -17.92
N THR A 217 10.55 -16.55 -16.80
CA THR A 217 9.55 -17.62 -16.76
C THR A 217 8.11 -17.12 -16.82
N GLU A 218 7.90 -15.80 -16.65
CA GLU A 218 6.59 -15.17 -16.49
C GLU A 218 5.77 -15.79 -15.34
N GLU A 219 6.47 -16.12 -14.26
CA GLU A 219 5.88 -16.64 -13.02
C GLU A 219 5.94 -15.58 -11.92
N ALA A 220 4.79 -15.27 -11.32
CA ALA A 220 4.70 -14.38 -10.17
C ALA A 220 4.63 -15.20 -8.88
N TYR A 221 5.45 -14.82 -7.89
CA TYR A 221 5.51 -15.47 -6.59
C TYR A 221 5.13 -14.51 -5.47
N PHE A 222 4.32 -14.99 -4.55
CA PHE A 222 3.81 -14.24 -3.40
C PHE A 222 3.97 -15.05 -2.11
N SER A 223 4.51 -14.45 -1.05
CA SER A 223 4.73 -15.13 0.23
C SER A 223 3.73 -14.68 1.29
N GLN A 224 3.10 -15.63 1.98
CA GLN A 224 2.23 -15.36 3.13
C GLN A 224 1.96 -16.66 3.91
N GLY A 225 1.99 -16.62 5.24
CA GLY A 225 1.55 -17.73 6.10
C GLY A 225 2.42 -18.98 6.00
N GLY A 226 3.73 -18.82 5.88
CA GLY A 226 4.73 -19.88 5.77
C GLY A 226 4.89 -20.46 4.35
N LYS A 227 4.15 -19.96 3.36
CA LYS A 227 4.08 -20.53 2.01
C LYS A 227 4.34 -19.48 0.94
N ALA A 228 4.86 -19.95 -0.20
CA ALA A 228 4.91 -19.18 -1.44
C ALA A 228 3.87 -19.72 -2.44
N GLU A 229 3.04 -18.83 -2.96
CA GLU A 229 2.06 -19.07 -4.02
C GLU A 229 2.65 -18.63 -5.36
N CYS A 230 2.45 -19.43 -6.42
CA CYS A 230 2.88 -19.12 -7.78
C CYS A 230 1.66 -18.89 -8.68
N VAL A 231 1.67 -17.80 -9.44
CA VAL A 231 0.63 -17.44 -10.41
C VAL A 231 1.27 -17.19 -11.77
N THR A 232 0.64 -17.71 -12.83
CA THR A 232 1.14 -17.62 -14.21
C THR A 232 0.02 -17.28 -15.18
N GLY A 233 0.37 -16.80 -16.37
CA GLY A 233 -0.57 -16.61 -17.48
C GLY A 233 -1.56 -15.46 -17.29
N LYS A 234 -2.81 -15.65 -17.74
CA LYS A 234 -3.83 -14.59 -17.85
C LYS A 234 -4.09 -13.79 -16.56
N PRO A 235 -4.13 -14.38 -15.35
CA PRO A 235 -4.36 -13.62 -14.12
C PRO A 235 -3.35 -12.48 -13.88
N LEU A 236 -2.11 -12.62 -14.39
CA LEU A 236 -1.08 -11.59 -14.25
C LEU A 236 -1.48 -10.27 -14.91
N SER A 237 -2.31 -10.31 -15.96
CA SER A 237 -2.68 -9.13 -16.76
C SER A 237 -3.33 -8.00 -15.96
N GLU A 238 -4.08 -8.35 -14.90
CA GLU A 238 -4.80 -7.40 -14.04
C GLU A 238 -4.01 -7.01 -12.78
N MET A 239 -2.90 -7.71 -12.48
CA MET A 239 -2.00 -7.33 -11.40
C MET A 239 -1.25 -6.04 -11.77
N LYS A 240 -0.77 -5.31 -10.76
CA LYS A 240 -0.07 -4.05 -10.98
C LYS A 240 1.45 -4.18 -10.82
N ILE A 241 2.19 -3.42 -11.61
CA ILE A 241 3.66 -3.31 -11.55
C ILE A 241 4.05 -1.84 -11.40
N ILE A 242 5.31 -1.60 -11.04
CA ILE A 242 5.85 -0.24 -10.91
C ILE A 242 6.63 0.14 -12.17
N MET A 243 6.31 1.32 -12.72
CA MET A 243 7.06 1.96 -13.80
C MET A 243 7.66 3.27 -13.30
N ARG A 244 8.87 3.59 -13.75
CA ARG A 244 9.41 4.95 -13.73
C ARG A 244 8.73 5.71 -14.86
N ASN A 245 7.92 6.71 -14.53
CA ASN A 245 7.37 7.64 -15.51
C ASN A 245 8.33 8.84 -15.66
N LEU A 246 8.83 9.04 -16.87
CA LEU A 246 9.91 9.99 -17.18
C LEU A 246 9.41 11.37 -17.60
N LYS A 247 8.08 11.57 -17.68
CA LYS A 247 7.50 12.80 -18.23
C LYS A 247 6.51 13.44 -17.26
N GLY A 248 6.70 14.73 -17.01
CA GLY A 248 5.88 15.50 -16.08
C GLY A 248 5.98 14.94 -14.66
N GLY A 249 4.96 15.22 -13.86
CA GLY A 249 4.87 14.78 -12.47
C GLY A 249 3.63 13.93 -12.19
N PRO A 250 3.55 13.36 -10.98
CA PRO A 250 2.41 12.55 -10.56
C PRO A 250 1.12 13.38 -10.50
N LEU A 251 -0.02 12.68 -10.51
CA LEU A 251 -1.32 13.29 -10.29
C LEU A 251 -1.33 14.04 -8.95
N GLY A 252 -1.84 15.28 -8.94
CA GLY A 252 -1.86 16.11 -7.74
C GLY A 252 -0.50 16.68 -7.34
N CYS A 253 0.52 16.61 -8.19
CA CYS A 253 1.80 17.25 -7.89
C CYS A 253 1.63 18.76 -7.67
N VAL A 254 2.17 19.25 -6.55
CA VAL A 254 2.06 20.65 -6.13
C VAL A 254 3.29 21.50 -6.43
N CYS A 255 4.26 20.97 -7.18
CA CYS A 255 5.44 21.72 -7.59
C CYS A 255 5.08 22.84 -8.59
N ASN A 256 5.95 23.84 -8.69
CA ASN A 256 5.74 24.99 -9.57
C ASN A 256 5.74 24.63 -11.07
N VAL A 257 6.28 23.47 -11.45
CA VAL A 257 6.36 23.01 -12.84
C VAL A 257 5.06 22.31 -13.29
N CYS A 258 4.49 21.48 -12.42
CA CYS A 258 3.33 20.66 -12.73
C CYS A 258 2.00 21.35 -12.46
N PHE A 259 1.97 22.32 -11.55
CA PHE A 259 0.73 23.02 -11.27
C PHE A 259 0.27 23.83 -12.48
N LYS A 260 -0.78 23.34 -13.14
CA LYS A 260 -1.58 24.07 -14.12
C LYS A 260 -3.01 24.09 -13.60
N ALA A 261 -3.55 25.29 -13.34
CA ALA A 261 -4.96 25.41 -13.06
C ALA A 261 -5.75 24.85 -14.26
N PRO A 262 -6.66 23.89 -14.08
CA PRO A 262 -7.41 23.35 -15.21
C PRO A 262 -8.28 24.47 -15.82
N PRO A 263 -8.42 24.52 -17.15
CA PRO A 263 -9.37 25.43 -17.78
C PRO A 263 -10.79 25.07 -17.31
N PRO A 264 -11.61 26.06 -16.92
CA PRO A 264 -13.03 25.81 -16.66
C PRO A 264 -13.68 25.13 -17.88
N PRO A 265 -14.60 24.15 -17.70
CA PRO A 265 -15.30 23.76 -16.47
C PRO A 265 -14.80 22.45 -15.83
N VAL A 266 -13.72 21.82 -16.34
CA VAL A 266 -13.35 20.46 -15.91
C VAL A 266 -12.68 20.50 -14.53
N PRO A 267 -13.28 19.90 -13.49
CA PRO A 267 -12.62 19.78 -12.19
C PRO A 267 -11.40 18.89 -12.33
N PRO A 268 -10.26 19.23 -11.72
CA PRO A 268 -9.11 18.33 -11.72
C PRO A 268 -9.48 17.05 -10.97
N PRO A 269 -8.93 15.87 -11.34
CA PRO A 269 -9.07 14.68 -10.51
C PRO A 269 -8.45 14.95 -9.13
N LEU A 270 -9.23 14.72 -8.09
CA LEU A 270 -8.87 15.01 -6.70
C LEU A 270 -8.47 13.74 -5.96
N ILE A 271 -7.54 13.87 -5.02
CA ILE A 271 -7.09 12.78 -4.17
C ILE A 271 -8.17 12.48 -3.12
N MET A 272 -8.62 11.22 -3.07
CA MET A 272 -9.65 10.73 -2.14
C MET A 272 -9.10 9.85 -1.00
N LEU A 273 -7.82 9.49 -1.06
CA LEU A 273 -7.14 8.72 -0.02
C LEU A 273 -6.54 9.67 1.04
N ASN A 274 -6.47 9.17 2.28
CA ASN A 274 -5.71 9.85 3.33
C ASN A 274 -4.22 9.78 2.99
N GLU A 275 -3.52 10.91 3.09
CA GLU A 275 -2.08 10.96 2.82
C GLU A 275 -1.29 10.74 4.12
N TRP A 276 -0.42 9.74 4.12
CA TRP A 276 0.36 9.34 5.29
C TRP A 276 1.84 9.34 4.95
N ALA A 277 2.58 10.31 5.50
CA ALA A 277 4.02 10.43 5.32
C ALA A 277 4.78 9.59 6.36
N ASP A 278 5.77 8.83 5.91
CA ASP A 278 6.64 8.04 6.77
C ASP A 278 7.74 8.91 7.38
N ILE A 279 7.95 8.79 8.69
CA ILE A 279 8.98 9.50 9.45
C ILE A 279 9.40 8.65 10.65
N ARG A 280 10.55 8.94 11.27
CA ARG A 280 10.94 8.31 12.52
C ARG A 280 10.87 9.30 13.68
N MET A 281 10.59 8.78 14.87
CA MET A 281 10.81 9.55 16.09
C MET A 281 12.27 10.01 16.14
N GLY A 282 12.49 11.30 16.44
CA GLY A 282 13.80 11.94 16.47
C GLY A 282 14.27 12.56 15.16
N ASP A 283 13.59 12.29 14.04
CA ASP A 283 13.81 13.03 12.79
C ASP A 283 13.45 14.51 12.97
N ALA A 284 13.93 15.37 12.06
CA ALA A 284 13.54 16.77 12.02
C ALA A 284 12.02 16.92 11.84
N TRP A 285 11.43 17.92 12.50
CA TRP A 285 10.01 18.20 12.37
C TRP A 285 9.64 18.45 10.89
N PRO A 286 8.57 17.82 10.38
CA PRO A 286 8.26 17.89 8.96
C PRO A 286 7.86 19.30 8.51
N HIS A 287 8.21 19.61 7.25
CA HIS A 287 7.84 20.88 6.60
C HIS A 287 6.45 20.87 5.97
N TYR A 288 5.88 19.69 5.71
CA TYR A 288 4.51 19.56 5.23
C TYR A 288 3.51 19.82 6.36
N LYS A 289 2.32 20.28 6.00
CA LYS A 289 1.25 20.54 6.96
C LYS A 289 0.72 19.21 7.51
N THR A 290 0.68 19.08 8.82
CA THR A 290 0.20 17.88 9.54
C THR A 290 -1.15 18.17 10.19
N ILE A 291 -1.97 17.14 10.41
CA ILE A 291 -3.30 17.30 11.03
C ILE A 291 -3.18 17.50 12.55
N LYS A 292 -3.45 18.73 13.00
CA LYS A 292 -3.42 19.13 14.41
C LYS A 292 -4.74 18.78 15.10
N ALA A 293 -4.67 18.37 16.36
CA ALA A 293 -5.84 18.09 17.18
C ALA A 293 -6.72 19.35 17.35
N CYS A 294 -7.97 19.28 16.89
CA CYS A 294 -8.95 20.38 16.91
C CYS A 294 -8.45 21.72 16.33
N ASP A 295 -7.41 21.69 15.49
CA ASP A 295 -6.78 22.90 14.92
C ASP A 295 -6.39 23.96 15.95
N ARG A 296 -6.14 23.55 17.21
CA ARG A 296 -5.83 24.46 18.34
C ARG A 296 -4.86 23.85 19.33
N THR A 297 -4.27 24.69 20.17
CA THR A 297 -3.54 24.23 21.36
C THR A 297 -4.52 23.56 22.34
N LEU A 298 -4.17 22.36 22.80
CA LEU A 298 -4.97 21.58 23.73
C LEU A 298 -4.70 21.97 25.19
N ASN A 299 -5.70 21.77 26.05
CA ASN A 299 -5.50 21.79 27.51
C ASN A 299 -4.84 20.48 27.96
N ALA A 300 -3.57 20.28 27.62
CA ALA A 300 -2.85 19.03 27.88
C ALA A 300 -2.52 18.81 29.37
N THR A 301 -2.27 17.55 29.72
CA THR A 301 -1.70 17.14 31.01
C THR A 301 -0.31 17.72 31.23
N ALA A 302 0.07 17.90 32.50
CA ALA A 302 1.39 18.44 32.84
C ALA A 302 2.50 17.55 32.25
N GLY A 303 3.45 18.18 31.54
CA GLY A 303 4.54 17.48 30.85
C GLY A 303 4.24 17.06 29.40
N ASP A 304 2.97 17.05 28.99
CA ASP A 304 2.60 16.82 27.58
C ASP A 304 2.54 18.13 26.79
N SER A 305 2.86 18.07 25.50
CA SER A 305 2.66 19.19 24.59
C SER A 305 1.17 19.43 24.33
N GLY A 306 0.74 20.70 24.33
CA GLY A 306 -0.59 21.10 23.84
C GLY A 306 -0.71 21.07 22.31
N GLU A 307 0.42 21.04 21.59
CA GLU A 307 0.49 21.03 20.13
C GLU A 307 0.61 19.58 19.62
N GLN A 308 -0.51 18.86 19.59
CA GLN A 308 -0.56 17.44 19.25
C GLN A 308 -1.07 17.23 17.82
N HIS A 309 -0.41 16.36 17.06
CA HIS A 309 -0.78 16.02 15.69
C HIS A 309 -0.97 14.50 15.51
N VAL A 310 -1.83 14.13 14.56
CA VAL A 310 -2.23 12.74 14.30
C VAL A 310 -1.08 11.92 13.73
N ALA A 311 -0.81 10.80 14.38
CA ALA A 311 0.15 9.81 13.91
C ALA A 311 -0.38 8.39 14.07
N LEU A 312 0.20 7.47 13.30
CA LEU A 312 -0.10 6.06 13.25
C LEU A 312 1.18 5.26 13.48
N TRP A 313 1.07 4.23 14.30
CA TRP A 313 2.09 3.23 14.58
C TRP A 313 1.50 1.83 14.49
N TYR A 314 2.33 0.80 14.60
CA TYR A 314 1.90 -0.60 14.56
C TYR A 314 2.56 -1.39 15.69
N VAL A 315 1.79 -2.28 16.33
CA VAL A 315 2.31 -3.22 17.33
C VAL A 315 1.62 -4.57 17.17
N HIS A 316 2.40 -5.62 16.96
CA HIS A 316 1.93 -6.96 16.64
C HIS A 316 0.90 -6.98 15.51
N GLY A 317 1.13 -6.17 14.47
CA GLY A 317 0.24 -6.02 13.31
C GLY A 317 -1.00 -5.14 13.55
N GLU A 318 -1.26 -4.67 14.77
CA GLU A 318 -2.41 -3.80 15.07
C GLU A 318 -2.07 -2.32 14.80
N PRO A 319 -2.94 -1.57 14.09
CA PRO A 319 -2.76 -0.14 13.94
C PRO A 319 -3.05 0.59 15.25
N VAL A 320 -2.17 1.51 15.64
CA VAL A 320 -2.27 2.30 16.86
C VAL A 320 -2.20 3.78 16.50
N MET A 321 -3.35 4.46 16.54
CA MET A 321 -3.36 5.92 16.44
C MET A 321 -2.83 6.54 17.74
N GLY A 322 -2.10 7.63 17.59
CA GLY A 322 -1.49 8.34 18.70
C GLY A 322 -1.19 9.78 18.31
N ARG A 323 -0.17 10.34 18.96
CA ARG A 323 0.19 11.74 18.79
C ARG A 323 1.67 11.93 18.55
N ILE A 324 2.00 12.98 17.81
CA ILE A 324 3.34 13.56 17.74
C ILE A 324 3.31 15.04 18.11
N TRP A 325 4.46 15.57 18.51
CA TRP A 325 4.66 17.01 18.74
C TRP A 325 6.10 17.40 18.44
N ASN A 326 6.31 18.70 18.19
CA ASN A 326 7.62 19.26 17.97
C ASN A 326 8.32 19.46 19.31
N ASN A 327 9.45 18.79 19.50
CA ASN A 327 10.31 18.93 20.67
C ASN A 327 11.70 19.39 20.21
N GLY A 328 11.97 20.69 20.31
CA GLY A 328 13.27 21.26 19.92
C GLY A 328 13.63 21.06 18.45
N GLY A 329 12.65 21.12 17.54
CA GLY A 329 12.83 20.90 16.11
C GLY A 329 12.82 19.44 15.68
N LYS A 330 12.58 18.50 16.60
CA LYS A 330 12.52 17.06 16.34
C LYS A 330 11.15 16.48 16.64
N VAL A 331 10.83 15.36 16.01
CA VAL A 331 9.60 14.61 16.24
C VAL A 331 9.70 13.83 17.55
N SER A 332 8.84 14.15 18.51
CA SER A 332 8.53 13.27 19.65
C SER A 332 7.14 12.66 19.46
N ALA A 333 6.89 11.49 20.05
CA ALA A 333 5.68 10.73 19.82
C ALA A 333 5.20 9.99 21.07
N ALA A 334 3.90 9.67 21.14
CA ALA A 334 3.31 8.87 22.20
C ALA A 334 2.16 8.01 21.67
N PHE A 335 2.21 6.71 21.97
CA PHE A 335 1.20 5.72 21.58
C PHE A 335 0.80 4.87 22.78
N GLY A 336 -0.50 4.64 22.93
CA GLY A 336 -1.06 3.79 23.98
C GLY A 336 -1.53 2.48 23.39
N TRP A 337 -1.03 1.36 23.89
CA TRP A 337 -1.49 0.05 23.43
C TRP A 337 -1.49 -0.97 24.59
N ASN A 338 -2.62 -1.65 24.75
CA ASN A 338 -2.83 -2.69 25.75
C ASN A 338 -2.43 -2.28 27.19
N GLY A 339 -2.82 -1.06 27.60
CA GLY A 339 -2.53 -0.53 28.94
C GLY A 339 -1.11 0.00 29.12
N LYS A 340 -0.26 -0.08 28.09
CA LYS A 340 1.12 0.42 28.12
C LYS A 340 1.26 1.69 27.30
N ALA A 341 1.99 2.66 27.85
CA ALA A 341 2.44 3.83 27.12
C ALA A 341 3.79 3.54 26.44
N PHE A 342 3.89 3.96 25.19
CA PHE A 342 5.12 3.96 24.40
C PHE A 342 5.45 5.40 24.06
N VAL A 343 6.53 5.92 24.63
CA VAL A 343 7.01 7.31 24.44
C VAL A 343 8.47 7.38 24.00
N ASP A 344 9.18 6.25 24.07
CA ASP A 344 10.59 6.08 23.70
C ASP A 344 10.74 4.88 22.76
N ASN A 345 11.82 4.87 21.97
CA ASN A 345 12.17 3.78 21.04
C ASN A 345 11.04 3.40 20.06
N ILE A 346 10.20 4.38 19.69
CA ILE A 346 9.04 4.17 18.80
C ILE A 346 9.46 3.85 17.37
N GLY A 347 10.64 4.30 16.93
CA GLY A 347 11.13 4.05 15.58
C GLY A 347 10.29 4.74 14.51
N SER A 348 9.91 3.99 13.48
CA SER A 348 9.14 4.47 12.32
C SER A 348 7.67 4.62 12.65
N ILE A 349 7.09 5.72 12.21
CA ILE A 349 5.67 6.05 12.34
C ILE A 349 5.17 6.67 11.03
N GLN A 350 3.86 6.84 10.94
CA GLN A 350 3.24 7.56 9.84
C GLN A 350 2.51 8.79 10.39
N VAL A 351 2.64 9.92 9.71
CA VAL A 351 2.00 11.19 10.10
C VAL A 351 0.94 11.54 9.08
N LEU A 352 -0.25 11.90 9.55
CA LEU A 352 -1.34 12.30 8.67
C LEU A 352 -1.07 13.69 8.09
N VAL A 353 -1.05 13.77 6.77
CA VAL A 353 -0.74 14.99 6.01
C VAL A 353 -2.02 15.72 5.63
N ASP A 354 -2.04 17.03 5.86
CA ASP A 354 -3.09 17.91 5.38
C ASP A 354 -2.77 18.34 3.94
N LEU A 355 -3.27 17.56 2.96
CA LEU A 355 -3.09 17.86 1.55
C LEU A 355 -3.64 19.27 1.22
N PRO A 356 -2.99 20.03 0.33
CA PRO A 356 -3.49 21.33 -0.12
C PRO A 356 -4.90 21.23 -0.70
N ASP A 357 -5.73 22.23 -0.40
CA ASP A 357 -7.16 22.26 -0.74
C ASP A 357 -7.43 21.93 -2.23
N ARG A 358 -6.58 22.46 -3.11
CA ARG A 358 -6.67 22.33 -4.57
C ARG A 358 -6.45 20.92 -5.12
N VAL A 359 -5.88 19.99 -4.34
CA VAL A 359 -5.60 18.61 -4.79
C VAL A 359 -6.41 17.55 -4.04
N ARG A 360 -7.00 17.88 -2.89
CA ARG A 360 -7.80 16.95 -2.10
C ARG A 360 -9.29 17.04 -2.43
N GLY A 361 -9.96 15.90 -2.44
CA GLY A 361 -11.40 15.81 -2.71
C GLY A 361 -12.28 15.68 -1.46
N TYR A 362 -11.70 15.92 -0.29
CA TYR A 362 -12.37 15.87 1.01
C TYR A 362 -11.82 16.92 1.97
N ASP A 363 -12.51 17.14 3.08
CA ASP A 363 -12.09 18.01 4.17
C ASP A 363 -12.12 17.26 5.51
N TYR A 364 -11.14 17.54 6.36
CA TYR A 364 -11.04 16.96 7.70
C TYR A 364 -11.86 17.76 8.71
N HIS A 365 -12.50 17.05 9.64
CA HIS A 365 -13.31 17.62 10.71
C HIS A 365 -13.20 16.80 11.99
N TRP A 366 -12.94 17.45 13.11
CA TRP A 366 -13.13 16.85 14.44
C TRP A 366 -14.62 16.89 14.78
N ARG A 367 -15.25 15.72 14.92
CA ARG A 367 -16.70 15.60 15.16
C ARG A 367 -17.00 14.91 16.48
N PRO A 368 -18.11 15.25 17.15
CA PRO A 368 -18.63 14.47 18.26
C PRO A 368 -18.84 13.00 17.86
N TRP A 369 -18.71 12.11 18.85
CA TRP A 369 -18.90 10.68 18.66
C TRP A 369 -20.22 10.34 17.96
N SER A 370 -21.31 11.05 18.27
CA SER A 370 -22.63 10.84 17.65
C SER A 370 -22.64 10.96 16.13
N ASP A 371 -21.82 11.87 15.59
CA ASP A 371 -21.73 12.09 14.15
C ASP A 371 -20.80 11.07 13.49
N ALA A 372 -19.75 10.69 14.20
CA ALA A 372 -18.76 9.71 13.75
C ALA A 372 -19.32 8.27 13.77
N ALA A 373 -20.25 7.99 14.69
CA ALA A 373 -20.88 6.68 14.88
C ALA A 373 -22.18 6.49 14.07
N VAL A 374 -22.34 7.21 12.96
CA VAL A 374 -23.41 6.95 11.99
C VAL A 374 -22.97 5.84 11.05
N PHE A 375 -23.61 4.66 11.15
CA PHE A 375 -23.25 3.47 10.36
C PHE A 375 -24.13 3.21 9.14
N ASP A 376 -25.29 3.87 9.07
CA ASP A 376 -26.12 3.86 7.87
C ASP A 376 -25.43 4.65 6.75
N LYS A 377 -25.11 3.96 5.65
CA LYS A 377 -24.45 4.54 4.47
C LYS A 377 -25.24 5.71 3.86
N ASN A 378 -26.56 5.72 3.99
CA ASN A 378 -27.42 6.76 3.41
C ASN A 378 -27.55 7.99 4.30
N ALA A 379 -27.33 7.86 5.61
CA ALA A 379 -27.39 8.95 6.57
C ALA A 379 -26.00 9.52 6.92
N ARG A 380 -24.92 8.80 6.58
CA ARG A 380 -23.55 9.18 6.91
C ARG A 380 -23.08 10.35 6.07
N VAL A 381 -22.74 11.46 6.74
CA VAL A 381 -22.13 12.65 6.14
C VAL A 381 -20.63 12.73 6.46
N TYR A 382 -20.26 12.34 7.68
CA TYR A 382 -18.89 12.33 8.16
C TYR A 382 -18.39 10.89 8.26
N TYR A 383 -17.23 10.65 7.67
CA TYR A 383 -16.59 9.35 7.62
C TYR A 383 -15.39 9.39 8.56
N PRO A 384 -15.34 8.59 9.64
CA PRO A 384 -14.16 8.53 10.48
C PRO A 384 -12.91 8.25 9.65
N VAL A 385 -11.80 8.93 9.95
CA VAL A 385 -10.51 8.50 9.45
C VAL A 385 -10.18 7.21 10.17
N HIS A 386 -10.07 6.10 9.44
CA HIS A 386 -9.80 4.81 10.04
C HIS A 386 -8.70 4.05 9.31
N VAL A 387 -8.05 3.15 10.04
CA VAL A 387 -7.24 2.06 9.50
C VAL A 387 -7.89 0.76 9.93
N ASP A 388 -8.14 -0.10 8.95
CA ASP A 388 -8.85 -1.36 9.16
C ASP A 388 -7.96 -2.41 9.81
N HIS A 389 -8.56 -3.21 10.68
CA HIS A 389 -7.91 -4.37 11.27
C HIS A 389 -8.98 -5.38 11.70
N VAL A 390 -8.63 -6.67 11.67
CA VAL A 390 -9.57 -7.77 11.98
C VAL A 390 -10.15 -7.71 13.40
N LYS A 391 -9.47 -7.03 14.33
CA LYS A 391 -9.94 -6.82 15.72
C LYS A 391 -10.80 -5.57 15.90
N GLY A 392 -10.92 -4.72 14.89
CA GLY A 392 -11.61 -3.43 14.96
C GLY A 392 -10.86 -2.33 14.22
N ASN A 393 -11.62 -1.42 13.62
CA ASN A 393 -11.07 -0.29 12.86
C ASN A 393 -10.70 0.85 13.80
N ILE A 394 -9.48 1.37 13.66
CA ILE A 394 -8.92 2.33 14.60
C ILE A 394 -8.90 3.73 13.98
N SER A 395 -9.48 4.70 14.71
CA SER A 395 -9.61 6.10 14.30
C SER A 395 -8.89 7.05 15.26
N PRO A 396 -8.35 8.20 14.80
CA PRO A 396 -7.81 9.23 15.69
C PRO A 396 -8.92 9.84 16.57
N CYS A 397 -8.66 10.00 17.86
CA CYS A 397 -9.65 10.46 18.82
C CYS A 397 -9.02 11.41 19.85
N LEU A 398 -9.65 12.55 20.08
CA LEU A 398 -9.29 13.48 21.15
C LEU A 398 -10.13 13.14 22.38
N LEU A 399 -9.46 12.70 23.45
CA LEU A 399 -10.07 12.38 24.72
C LEU A 399 -10.13 13.64 25.59
N THR A 400 -11.29 13.86 26.23
CA THR A 400 -11.47 14.86 27.29
C THR A 400 -11.59 14.13 28.63
N LEU A 401 -10.54 14.23 29.44
CA LEU A 401 -10.38 13.55 30.72
C LEU A 401 -11.33 14.13 31.79
N PRO A 402 -11.57 13.42 32.92
CA PRO A 402 -12.48 13.88 33.97
C PRO A 402 -12.09 15.23 34.59
N ASP A 403 -10.81 15.57 34.60
CA ASP A 403 -10.25 16.84 35.09
C ASP A 403 -10.28 17.97 34.05
N GLY A 404 -10.90 17.73 32.88
CA GLY A 404 -10.98 18.69 31.77
C GLY A 404 -9.70 18.78 30.92
N LYS A 405 -8.70 17.92 31.19
CA LYS A 405 -7.50 17.81 30.36
C LYS A 405 -7.78 17.03 29.07
N GLU A 406 -6.92 17.24 28.09
CA GLU A 406 -7.11 16.71 26.74
C GLU A 406 -5.89 15.93 26.25
N ALA A 407 -6.14 14.80 25.60
CA ALA A 407 -5.07 13.97 25.04
C ALA A 407 -5.53 13.32 23.72
N LEU A 408 -4.72 13.51 22.67
CA LEU A 408 -4.91 12.82 21.40
C LEU A 408 -4.43 11.37 21.52
N GLY A 409 -5.29 10.46 21.07
CA GLY A 409 -5.05 9.02 21.01
C GLY A 409 -5.91 8.35 19.95
N LYS A 410 -6.53 7.22 20.31
CA LYS A 410 -7.27 6.35 19.39
C LYS A 410 -8.66 6.01 19.88
N ALA A 411 -9.52 5.65 18.92
CA ALA A 411 -10.83 5.05 19.19
C ALA A 411 -11.12 3.89 18.23
N ASP A 412 -11.78 2.87 18.75
CA ASP A 412 -12.57 1.92 17.99
C ASP A 412 -14.04 2.30 18.17
N ILE A 413 -14.60 2.89 17.12
CA ILE A 413 -15.92 3.54 17.19
C ILE A 413 -17.04 2.50 17.30
N ARG A 414 -16.90 1.38 16.61
CA ARG A 414 -17.91 0.31 16.59
C ARG A 414 -17.97 -0.41 17.93
N ASN A 415 -16.81 -0.60 18.56
CA ASN A 415 -16.71 -1.30 19.84
C ASN A 415 -16.79 -0.34 21.05
N GLU A 416 -17.10 0.95 20.84
CA GLU A 416 -17.17 2.00 21.87
C GLU A 416 -15.95 1.99 22.81
N ARG A 417 -14.74 1.98 22.25
CA ARG A 417 -13.48 2.03 23.01
C ARG A 417 -12.63 3.20 22.57
N ALA A 418 -12.00 3.89 23.52
CA ALA A 418 -11.01 4.91 23.23
C ALA A 418 -9.89 4.89 24.27
N SER A 419 -8.68 5.24 23.85
CA SER A 419 -7.56 5.36 24.78
C SER A 419 -6.48 6.33 24.28
N ALA A 420 -5.72 6.89 25.22
CA ALA A 420 -4.58 7.76 24.92
C ALA A 420 -3.51 7.63 26.02
N VAL A 421 -2.27 7.98 25.69
CA VAL A 421 -1.21 8.06 26.71
C VAL A 421 -1.47 9.26 27.62
N VAL A 422 -1.63 9.01 28.92
CA VAL A 422 -1.83 10.02 29.96
C VAL A 422 -0.99 9.60 31.18
N ALA A 423 -0.15 10.49 31.70
CA ALA A 423 0.69 10.23 32.87
C ALA A 423 1.47 8.90 32.80
N GLY A 424 2.00 8.57 31.61
CA GLY A 424 2.80 7.35 31.38
C GLY A 424 1.99 6.05 31.28
N LYS A 425 0.66 6.11 31.14
CA LYS A 425 -0.21 4.93 30.95
C LYS A 425 -1.12 5.11 29.74
N ASP A 426 -1.54 4.00 29.13
CA ASP A 426 -2.62 3.99 28.13
C ASP A 426 -3.97 4.01 28.86
N GLU A 427 -4.49 5.22 29.09
CA GLU A 427 -5.74 5.44 29.82
C GLU A 427 -6.92 5.10 28.91
N ARG A 428 -7.76 4.15 29.34
CA ARG A 428 -8.81 3.54 28.52
C ARG A 428 -10.20 3.88 29.02
N PHE A 429 -11.08 4.18 28.07
CA PHE A 429 -12.49 4.47 28.29
C PHE A 429 -13.34 3.56 27.39
N GLU A 430 -14.49 3.11 27.91
CA GLU A 430 -15.41 2.23 27.19
C GLU A 430 -16.87 2.64 27.37
N GLY A 431 -17.72 2.21 26.44
CA GLY A 431 -19.17 2.40 26.51
C GLY A 431 -19.56 3.88 26.54
N PRO A 432 -20.55 4.29 27.36
CA PRO A 432 -21.02 5.67 27.37
C PRO A 432 -19.94 6.74 27.62
N ALA A 433 -18.83 6.38 28.29
CA ALA A 433 -17.75 7.30 28.60
C ALA A 433 -17.04 7.86 27.36
N VAL A 434 -17.05 7.14 26.23
CA VAL A 434 -16.36 7.58 25.01
C VAL A 434 -17.16 8.61 24.21
N ARG A 435 -18.46 8.75 24.47
CA ARG A 435 -19.38 9.55 23.64
C ARG A 435 -19.14 11.06 23.71
N LYS A 436 -18.43 11.53 24.75
CA LYS A 436 -18.00 12.94 24.88
C LYS A 436 -16.76 13.28 24.05
N PHE A 437 -16.06 12.29 23.50
CA PHE A 437 -14.83 12.50 22.75
C PHE A 437 -15.09 12.99 21.33
N LEU A 438 -14.04 13.57 20.73
CA LEU A 438 -14.06 14.02 19.35
C LEU A 438 -13.26 13.05 18.49
N VAL A 439 -13.85 12.63 17.36
CA VAL A 439 -13.21 11.73 16.40
C VAL A 439 -12.83 12.52 15.16
N LEU A 440 -11.63 12.29 14.65
CA LEU A 440 -11.26 12.84 13.35
C LEU A 440 -12.05 12.14 12.24
N CYS A 441 -12.84 12.91 11.53
CA CYS A 441 -13.60 12.49 10.36
C CYS A 441 -13.12 13.23 9.12
N ARG A 442 -13.52 12.72 7.96
CA ARG A 442 -13.42 13.35 6.65
C ARG A 442 -14.79 13.43 6.00
N LYS A 443 -15.03 14.48 5.23
CA LYS A 443 -16.26 14.69 4.45
C LYS A 443 -15.88 14.90 2.99
N PRO A 444 -16.48 14.19 2.02
CA PRO A 444 -16.19 14.42 0.62
C PRO A 444 -16.67 15.82 0.20
N LYS A 445 -15.90 16.47 -0.67
CA LYS A 445 -16.29 17.74 -1.30
C LYS A 445 -17.47 17.53 -2.26
N PRO A 446 -18.23 18.58 -2.62
CA PRO A 446 -19.32 18.46 -3.57
C PRO A 446 -18.91 17.74 -4.86
N GLY A 447 -19.70 16.74 -5.27
CA GLY A 447 -19.43 15.91 -6.45
C GLY A 447 -18.39 14.80 -6.27
N GLN A 448 -17.76 14.70 -5.10
CA GLN A 448 -16.82 13.63 -4.77
C GLN A 448 -17.50 12.54 -3.92
N LYS A 449 -16.96 11.33 -3.97
CA LYS A 449 -17.38 10.20 -3.14
C LYS A 449 -16.17 9.38 -2.72
N PHE A 450 -16.24 8.76 -1.55
CA PHE A 450 -15.28 7.72 -1.19
C PHE A 450 -15.66 6.42 -1.88
N ASP A 451 -14.65 5.68 -2.35
CA ASP A 451 -14.83 4.31 -2.79
C ASP A 451 -14.92 3.45 -1.51
N GLU A 452 -16.14 3.14 -1.06
CA GLU A 452 -16.44 2.27 0.10
C GLU A 452 -16.91 0.87 -0.31
#